data_AF-T1BWW2-F1
#
_entry.id   AF-T1BWW2-F1
#
_cell.length_a   1.000
_cell.length_b   1.000
_cell.length_c   1.000
_cell.angle_alpha   90.00
_cell.angle_beta   90.00
_cell.angle_gamma   90.00
#
_symmetry.space_group_name_H-M   'P 1'
#
loop_
_entity.id
_entity.type
_entity.pdbx_description
1 polymer ?
#
loop_
_entity_poly.entity_id
_entity_poly.type
_entity_poly.pdbx_seq_one_letter_code
_entity_poly.pdbx_strand_id
1 'polypeptide(L)'
;FTATVDGHPVKDRSRISLSHTDLQDRLILPLLNEVVACRREKIVDNDDLIDAGVIFGTGFAPFRGGPLQYIRETGPQSIYERLQSFEERLGARFRPDSGWQELLPIPTV
;
A
#
# COMPACT_ATOMS: atom_id res chain seq x y z
N PHE A 1 30.10 -1.39 -9.38
CA PHE A 1 31.49 -1.84 -9.21
C PHE A 1 31.53 -2.78 -8.00
N THR A 2 31.81 -4.06 -8.19
CA THR A 2 31.93 -5.04 -7.10
C THR A 2 33.37 -5.05 -6.59
N ALA A 3 33.55 -4.83 -5.29
CA ALA A 3 34.85 -4.99 -4.65
C ALA A 3 35.23 -6.48 -4.63
N THR A 4 36.47 -6.78 -4.99
CA THR A 4 37.06 -8.12 -4.89
C THR A 4 37.96 -8.17 -3.66
N VAL A 5 37.69 -9.08 -2.74
CA VAL A 5 38.64 -9.48 -1.69
C VAL A 5 39.09 -10.88 -2.08
N ASP A 6 40.40 -11.08 -2.24
CA ASP A 6 41.03 -12.36 -2.58
C ASP A 6 40.49 -13.05 -3.85
N GLY A 7 40.20 -12.27 -4.90
CA GLY A 7 39.81 -12.81 -6.22
C GLY A 7 38.39 -13.37 -6.29
N HIS A 8 37.64 -13.37 -5.18
CA HIS A 8 36.25 -13.76 -5.16
C HIS A 8 35.34 -12.52 -5.22
N PRO A 9 34.27 -12.55 -6.05
CA PRO A 9 33.27 -11.49 -6.04
C PRO A 9 32.57 -11.49 -4.68
N VAL A 10 32.83 -10.46 -3.87
CA VAL A 10 32.11 -10.24 -2.62
C VAL A 10 30.83 -9.51 -2.98
N LYS A 11 29.70 -10.22 -2.95
CA LYS A 11 28.38 -9.61 -3.05
C LYS A 11 28.19 -8.74 -1.82
N ASP A 12 28.29 -7.43 -2.00
CA ASP A 12 28.00 -6.48 -0.93
C ASP A 12 26.56 -6.68 -0.43
N ARG A 13 26.45 -7.32 0.74
CA ARG A 13 25.19 -7.57 1.44
C ARG A 13 24.77 -6.35 2.28
N SER A 14 25.48 -5.22 2.20
CA SER A 14 25.01 -3.94 2.75
C SER A 14 23.74 -3.42 2.07
N ARG A 15 23.30 -4.07 0.98
CA ARG A 15 21.96 -3.93 0.42
C ARG A 15 20.92 -4.14 1.52
N ILE A 16 20.21 -3.07 1.85
CA ILE A 16 19.06 -2.99 2.78
C ILE A 16 18.33 -4.34 2.81
N SER A 17 18.45 -5.07 3.92
CA SER A 17 17.66 -6.28 4.16
C SER A 17 16.22 -5.87 4.47
N LEU A 18 15.47 -5.51 3.44
CA LEU A 18 14.04 -5.24 3.57
C LEU A 18 13.34 -6.56 3.92
N SER A 19 12.46 -6.51 4.92
CA SER A 19 11.57 -7.63 5.17
C SER A 19 10.65 -7.83 3.95
N HIS A 20 10.19 -9.07 3.73
CA HIS A 20 9.22 -9.34 2.66
C HIS A 20 7.96 -8.50 2.82
N THR A 21 7.54 -8.24 4.07
CA THR A 21 6.42 -7.35 4.41
C THR A 21 6.70 -5.91 4.01
N ASP A 22 7.87 -5.35 4.33
CA ASP A 22 8.24 -4.00 3.93
C ASP A 22 8.23 -3.85 2.39
N LEU A 23 8.68 -4.88 1.66
CA LEU A 23 8.61 -4.88 0.19
C LEU A 23 7.16 -4.91 -0.32
N GLN A 24 6.30 -5.74 0.27
CA GLN A 24 4.89 -5.82 -0.09
C GLN A 24 4.16 -4.51 0.20
N ASP A 25 4.37 -3.92 1.38
CA ASP A 25 3.74 -2.68 1.79
C ASP A 25 4.16 -1.51 0.90
N ARG A 26 5.41 -1.48 0.42
CA ARG A 26 5.86 -0.48 -0.56
C ARG A 26 5.12 -0.54 -1.90
N LEU A 27 4.54 -1.69 -2.24
CA LEU A 27 3.76 -1.87 -3.48
C LEU A 27 2.28 -1.66 -3.23
N ILE A 28 1.74 -2.21 -2.14
CA ILE A 28 0.31 -2.24 -1.87
C ILE A 28 -0.18 -0.93 -1.25
N LEU A 29 0.55 -0.31 -0.33
CA LEU A 29 0.07 0.89 0.37
C LEU A 29 -0.21 2.07 -0.59
N PRO A 30 0.67 2.40 -1.57
CA PRO A 30 0.36 3.47 -2.52
C PRO A 30 -0.85 3.15 -3.40
N LEU A 31 -1.00 1.90 -3.84
CA LEU A 31 -2.16 1.46 -4.63
C LEU A 31 -3.47 1.65 -3.85
N LEU A 32 -3.50 1.22 -2.59
CA LEU A 32 -4.70 1.39 -1.75
C LEU A 32 -5.00 2.86 -1.48
N ASN A 33 -3.96 3.68 -1.31
CA ASN A 33 -4.12 5.12 -1.11
C ASN A 33 -4.77 5.78 -2.35
N GLU A 34 -4.33 5.42 -3.55
CA GLU A 34 -4.93 5.89 -4.81
C GLU A 34 -6.37 5.39 -4.99
N VAL A 35 -6.66 4.15 -4.59
CA VAL A 35 -8.04 3.63 -4.60
C VAL A 35 -8.96 4.48 -3.71
N VAL A 36 -8.49 4.86 -2.52
CA VAL A 36 -9.24 5.74 -1.61
C VAL A 36 -9.39 7.15 -2.19
N ALA A 37 -8.35 7.71 -2.82
CA ALA A 37 -8.42 9.00 -3.49
C ALA A 37 -9.44 9.00 -4.64
N CYS A 38 -9.39 8.01 -5.53
CA CYS A 38 -10.35 7.85 -6.64
C CYS A 38 -11.80 7.74 -6.15
N ARG A 39 -12.01 7.04 -5.02
CA ARG A 39 -13.32 6.94 -4.38
C ARG A 39 -13.79 8.30 -3.86
N ARG A 40 -12.95 9.03 -3.11
CA ARG A 40 -13.25 10.38 -2.58
C ARG A 40 -13.57 11.36 -3.70
N GLU A 41 -12.79 11.31 -4.77
CA GLU A 41 -12.92 12.19 -5.95
C GLU A 41 -14.10 11.81 -6.84
N LYS A 42 -14.77 10.68 -6.54
CA LYS A 42 -15.92 10.16 -7.31
C LYS A 42 -15.57 9.96 -8.79
N ILE A 43 -14.36 9.47 -9.05
CA ILE A 43 -13.91 9.13 -10.41
C ILE A 43 -14.68 7.93 -10.96
N VAL A 44 -15.15 7.05 -10.08
CA VAL A 44 -15.94 5.85 -10.40
C VAL A 44 -17.23 5.88 -9.59
N ASP A 45 -18.32 5.41 -10.19
CA ASP A 45 -19.68 5.57 -9.65
C ASP A 45 -19.91 4.87 -8.30
N ASN A 46 -19.26 3.73 -8.05
CA ASN A 46 -19.44 2.96 -6.82
C ASN A 46 -18.23 2.07 -6.47
N ASP A 47 -18.21 1.61 -5.22
CA ASP A 47 -17.14 0.77 -4.65
C ASP A 47 -16.97 -0.56 -5.42
N ASP A 48 -18.05 -1.20 -5.87
CA ASP A 48 -17.98 -2.50 -6.58
C ASP A 48 -17.26 -2.37 -7.93
N LEU A 49 -17.49 -1.26 -8.65
CA LEU A 49 -16.80 -0.96 -9.91
C LEU A 49 -15.33 -0.64 -9.70
N ILE A 50 -14.98 0.03 -8.59
CA ILE A 50 -13.58 0.26 -8.20
C ILE A 50 -12.89 -1.09 -7.95
N ASP A 51 -13.51 -1.94 -7.14
CA ASP A 51 -12.96 -3.26 -6.80
C ASP A 51 -12.78 -4.13 -8.04
N ALA A 52 -13.80 -4.23 -8.89
CA ALA A 52 -13.74 -4.97 -10.15
C ALA A 52 -12.69 -4.39 -11.11
N GLY A 53 -12.62 -3.07 -11.25
CA GLY A 53 -11.68 -2.39 -12.13
C GLY A 53 -10.22 -2.68 -11.77
N VAL A 54 -9.90 -2.69 -10.47
CA VAL A 54 -8.54 -2.98 -10.00
C VAL A 54 -8.22 -4.48 -10.09
N ILE A 55 -9.19 -5.37 -9.83
CA ILE A 55 -9.02 -6.81 -10.05
C ILE A 55 -8.71 -7.12 -11.51
N PHE A 56 -9.58 -6.70 -12.44
CA PHE A 56 -9.47 -7.06 -13.85
C PHE A 56 -8.42 -6.23 -14.60
N GLY A 57 -8.13 -5.01 -14.14
CA GLY A 57 -7.17 -4.12 -14.76
C GLY A 57 -5.72 -4.40 -14.34
N THR A 58 -5.46 -4.52 -13.04
CA THR A 58 -4.08 -4.64 -12.51
C THR A 58 -3.73 -6.07 -12.08
N GLY A 59 -4.69 -7.00 -12.11
CA GLY A 59 -4.51 -8.36 -11.61
C GLY A 59 -4.52 -8.45 -10.08
N PHE A 60 -5.22 -7.55 -9.38
CA PHE A 60 -5.37 -7.65 -7.93
C PHE A 60 -6.07 -8.96 -7.55
N ALA A 61 -5.62 -9.59 -6.46
CA ALA A 61 -6.03 -10.94 -6.07
C ALA A 61 -7.58 -11.09 -5.97
N PRO A 62 -8.24 -11.81 -6.90
CA PRO A 62 -9.70 -11.86 -6.95
C PRO A 62 -10.33 -12.47 -5.69
N PHE A 63 -9.64 -13.41 -5.05
CA PHE A 63 -10.10 -14.07 -3.83
C PHE A 63 -10.13 -13.15 -2.59
N ARG A 64 -9.63 -11.90 -2.71
CA ARG A 64 -9.74 -10.87 -1.66
C ARG A 64 -10.91 -9.90 -1.88
N GLY A 65 -11.73 -10.11 -2.91
CA GLY A 65 -12.87 -9.26 -3.23
C GLY A 65 -12.54 -7.88 -3.81
N GLY A 66 -11.27 -7.48 -3.82
CA GLY A 66 -10.79 -6.21 -4.38
C GLY A 66 -10.04 -5.36 -3.35
N PRO A 67 -9.44 -4.23 -3.75
CA PRO A 67 -8.72 -3.33 -2.85
C PRO A 67 -9.57 -2.73 -1.71
N LEU A 68 -10.81 -2.30 -1.94
CA LEU A 68 -11.68 -1.75 -0.89
C LEU A 68 -12.14 -2.85 0.06
N GLN A 69 -12.47 -4.03 -0.45
CA GLN A 69 -12.74 -5.19 0.40
C GLN A 69 -11.51 -5.59 1.23
N TYR A 70 -10.32 -5.59 0.63
CA TYR A 70 -9.07 -5.82 1.34
C TYR A 70 -8.82 -4.78 2.46
N ILE A 71 -9.16 -3.51 2.23
CA ILE A 71 -9.08 -2.46 3.26
C ILE A 71 -10.02 -2.77 4.43
N ARG A 72 -11.27 -3.16 4.14
CA ARG A 72 -12.26 -3.52 5.16
C ARG A 72 -11.80 -4.72 6.01
N GLU A 73 -11.26 -5.75 5.38
CA GLU A 73 -10.79 -6.96 6.07
C GLU A 73 -9.51 -6.74 6.88
N THR A 74 -8.57 -5.96 6.34
CA THR A 74 -7.31 -5.65 7.03
C THR A 74 -7.51 -4.67 8.19
N GLY A 75 -8.54 -3.83 8.10
CA GLY A 75 -8.82 -2.76 9.03
C GLY A 75 -8.27 -1.43 8.52
N PRO A 76 -9.14 -0.44 8.21
CA PRO A 76 -8.72 0.84 7.63
C PRO A 76 -7.77 1.61 8.56
N GLN A 77 -7.99 1.57 9.87
CA GLN A 77 -7.10 2.17 10.87
C GLN A 77 -5.66 1.63 10.76
N SER A 78 -5.51 0.31 10.63
CA SER A 78 -4.18 -0.32 10.58
C SER A 78 -3.42 0.01 9.29
N ILE A 79 -4.14 0.20 8.17
CA ILE A 79 -3.51 0.63 6.91
C ILE A 79 -3.14 2.11 6.98
N TYR A 80 -4.02 2.95 7.54
CA TYR A 80 -3.77 4.37 7.73
C TYR A 80 -2.51 4.62 8.57
N GLU A 81 -2.36 3.95 9.71
CA GLU A 81 -1.16 4.04 10.57
C GLU A 81 0.11 3.57 9.83
N ARG A 82 0.00 2.53 9.00
CA ARG A 82 1.11 2.06 8.15
C ARG A 82 1.50 3.09 7.10
N LEU A 83 0.54 3.73 6.44
CA LEU A 83 0.79 4.84 5.50
C LEU A 83 1.51 5.99 6.20
N GLN A 84 1.06 6.40 7.38
CA GLN A 84 1.72 7.45 8.18
C GLN A 84 3.17 7.10 8.53
N SER A 85 3.41 5.88 9.03
CA SER A 85 4.77 5.40 9.33
C SER A 85 5.66 5.39 8.08
N PHE A 86 5.11 5.01 6.92
CA PHE A 86 5.85 5.01 5.66
C PHE A 86 6.08 6.43 5.12
N GLU A 87 5.17 7.39 5.35
CA GLU A 87 5.39 8.79 5.00
C GLU A 87 6.58 9.34 5.79
N GLU A 88 6.64 9.11 7.09
CA GLU A 88 7.76 9.54 7.95
C GLU A 88 9.09 8.94 7.50
N ARG A 89 9.10 7.65 7.15
CA ARG A 89 10.33 6.91 6.80
C ARG A 89 10.79 7.13 5.36
N LEU A 90 9.85 7.27 4.41
CA LEU A 90 10.11 7.16 2.97
C LEU A 90 9.57 8.33 2.14
N GLY A 91 8.86 9.27 2.78
CA GLY A 91 8.43 10.55 2.22
C GLY A 91 7.00 10.57 1.67
N ALA A 92 6.65 11.72 1.12
CA ALA A 92 5.28 12.14 0.79
C ALA A 92 4.47 11.20 -0.13
N ARG A 93 5.11 10.26 -0.85
CA ARG A 93 4.41 9.29 -1.70
C ARG A 93 3.54 8.29 -0.92
N PHE A 94 3.73 8.20 0.39
CA PHE A 94 2.90 7.39 1.29
C PHE A 94 1.94 8.23 2.12
N ARG A 95 1.85 9.54 1.87
CA ARG A 95 0.93 10.42 2.59
C ARG A 95 -0.50 9.92 2.42
N PRO A 96 -1.22 9.59 3.52
CA PRO A 96 -2.61 9.18 3.42
C PRO A 96 -3.46 10.26 2.75
N ASP A 97 -4.28 9.85 1.80
CA ASP A 97 -5.31 10.72 1.22
C ASP A 97 -6.37 11.13 2.27
N SER A 98 -7.00 12.28 2.09
CA SER A 98 -8.06 12.73 3.01
C SER A 98 -9.29 11.80 3.04
N GLY A 99 -9.51 11.00 2.00
CA GLY A 99 -10.62 10.05 1.89
C GLY A 99 -10.57 8.92 2.93
N TRP A 100 -9.42 8.66 3.54
CA TRP A 100 -9.33 7.70 4.64
C TRP A 100 -10.23 8.07 5.81
N GLN A 101 -10.49 9.36 6.04
CA GLN A 101 -11.35 9.83 7.14
C GLN A 101 -12.79 9.29 7.05
N GLU A 102 -13.28 8.94 5.86
CA GLU A 102 -14.60 8.32 5.67
C GLU A 102 -14.62 6.83 6.01
N LEU A 103 -13.45 6.19 6.03
CA LEU A 103 -13.28 4.76 6.28
C LEU A 103 -12.86 4.46 7.72
N LEU A 104 -12.29 5.44 8.41
CA LEU A 104 -11.86 5.27 9.81
C LEU A 104 -13.08 5.12 10.73
N PRO A 105 -13.01 4.24 11.74
CA PRO A 105 -14.08 4.12 12.72
C PRO A 105 -14.24 5.43 13.50
N ILE A 106 -15.49 5.76 13.86
CA ILE A 106 -15.78 6.91 14.72
C ILE A 106 -15.09 6.66 16.07
N PRO A 107 -14.34 7.64 16.62
CA PRO A 107 -13.77 7.52 17.95
C PRO A 107 -14.89 7.26 18.98
N THR A 108 -14.88 6.10 19.62
CA THR A 108 -15.71 5.85 20.79
C THR A 108 -15.18 6.69 21.95
N VAL A 109 -15.94 7.72 22.33
CA VAL A 109 -15.71 8.54 23.53
C VAL A 109 -15.92 7.71 24.79
#